data_AF-A0A8T7AZI7-F1
#
_entry.id   AF-A0A8T7AZI7-F1
#
_cell.length_a   1.000
_cell.length_b   1.000
_cell.length_c   1.000
_cell.angle_alpha   90.00
_cell.angle_beta   90.00
_cell.angle_gamma   90.00
#
_symmetry.space_group_name_H-M   'P 1'
#
loop_
_entity.id
_entity.type
_entity.pdbx_description
1 polymer ?
#
loop_
_entity_poly.entity_id
_entity_poly.type
_entity_poly.pdbx_seq_one_letter_code
_entity_poly.pdbx_strand_id
1 'polypeptide(L)'
;MNLRFMKVTAFTALLCISPLAQADLTVYSQDFEGLVMDDPDALSNEGWKIFGNVFDSGGNYLFGYGVFGAPNGGSGFSAIATGEGGASQGAQQLSIYSDYNCCQPSNGHFNGTDLVESNVFQEQVIGPADVGSTWEFSFEAKRGNIEGTTTAIAFIKTLDPNAGFAVTRFETIDMTNVTLSWTGGVIPLEITADIEGHILQIGFSSTASNFQGSGVFYDNLLFAPQGFVDSDGDGVGDDVDNCTNVANPGQLDTNGDGYGNICDADLNNDCSVNFVDLTIMKGAFFSTNPDANLDGVGLVNFADLTIMKSQFFGSPGPSEVGNCP
;
A
#
# COMPACT_ATOMS: atom_id res chain seq x y z
N MET A 1 -36.71 45.29 48.33
CA MET A 1 -36.82 43.90 47.87
C MET A 1 -35.75 43.68 46.82
N ASN A 2 -34.67 42.99 47.19
CA ASN A 2 -33.48 42.77 46.37
C ASN A 2 -33.79 41.83 45.20
N LEU A 3 -33.57 42.24 43.95
CA LEU A 3 -33.32 41.28 42.87
C LEU A 3 -31.97 41.59 42.22
N ARG A 4 -31.13 40.57 42.28
CA ARG A 4 -29.70 40.54 41.96
C ARG A 4 -29.46 40.65 40.45
N PHE A 5 -28.42 41.40 40.09
CA PHE A 5 -27.78 41.33 38.78
C PHE A 5 -27.25 39.91 38.54
N MET A 6 -27.79 39.22 37.54
CA MET A 6 -27.25 37.94 37.07
C MET A 6 -26.17 38.25 36.03
N LYS A 7 -24.89 38.13 36.43
CA LYS A 7 -23.76 38.12 35.51
C LYS A 7 -23.88 36.85 34.66
N VAL A 8 -24.17 37.01 33.37
CA VAL A 8 -24.01 35.94 32.38
C VAL A 8 -22.52 35.81 32.11
N THR A 9 -21.89 34.83 32.74
CA THR A 9 -20.52 34.42 32.43
C THR A 9 -20.54 33.80 31.04
N ALA A 10 -19.86 34.42 30.07
CA ALA A 10 -19.63 33.84 28.77
C ALA A 10 -18.78 32.57 28.95
N PHE A 11 -19.40 31.40 28.77
CA PHE A 11 -18.69 30.14 28.59
C PHE A 11 -18.04 30.20 27.21
N THR A 12 -16.73 30.41 27.16
CA THR A 12 -15.94 30.13 25.97
C THR A 12 -16.00 28.62 25.76
N ALA A 13 -16.86 28.16 24.86
CA ALA A 13 -16.81 26.79 24.38
C ALA A 13 -15.47 26.64 23.66
N LEU A 14 -14.51 26.02 24.35
CA LEU A 14 -13.33 25.47 23.72
C LEU A 14 -13.85 24.30 22.87
N LEU A 15 -14.21 24.61 21.62
CA LEU A 15 -14.38 23.61 20.58
C LEU A 15 -13.04 22.90 20.48
N CYS A 16 -12.94 21.72 21.09
CA CYS A 16 -11.98 20.71 20.67
C CYS A 16 -12.29 20.44 19.20
N ILE A 17 -11.58 21.14 18.32
CA ILE A 17 -11.39 20.72 16.96
C ILE A 17 -10.69 19.38 17.11
N SER A 18 -11.43 18.28 16.97
CA SER A 18 -10.84 16.99 16.67
C SER A 18 -9.85 17.23 15.54
N PRO A 19 -8.58 16.81 15.65
CA PRO A 19 -7.65 16.99 14.54
C PRO A 19 -8.30 16.32 13.33
N LEU A 20 -8.38 17.06 12.22
CA LEU A 20 -8.61 16.46 10.91
C LEU A 20 -7.71 15.22 10.83
N ALA A 21 -8.24 14.12 10.29
CA ALA A 21 -7.50 12.87 10.08
C ALA A 21 -6.05 13.21 9.68
N GLN A 22 -5.11 12.79 10.52
CA GLN A 22 -3.71 13.13 10.37
C GLN A 22 -3.27 12.55 9.02
N ALA A 23 -2.90 13.42 8.08
CA ALA A 23 -2.25 12.98 6.87
C ALA A 23 -0.85 12.55 7.30
N ASP A 24 -0.64 11.26 7.48
CA ASP A 24 0.65 10.63 7.69
C ASP A 24 0.80 9.55 6.62
N LEU A 25 2.05 9.21 6.28
CA LEU A 25 2.30 8.13 5.33
C LEU A 25 1.84 6.79 5.93
N THR A 26 1.19 5.98 5.10
CA THR A 26 0.78 4.62 5.44
C THR A 26 1.54 3.62 4.59
N VAL A 27 1.87 2.48 5.19
CA VAL A 27 2.43 1.35 4.45
C VAL A 27 1.49 1.00 3.30
N TYR A 28 2.06 0.75 2.13
CA TYR A 28 1.35 0.31 0.94
C TYR A 28 2.03 -0.93 0.39
N SER A 29 1.28 -2.01 0.22
CA SER A 29 1.75 -3.26 -0.36
C SER A 29 0.79 -3.71 -1.47
N GLN A 30 1.33 -4.30 -2.55
CA GLN A 30 0.51 -4.85 -3.64
C GLN A 30 1.28 -5.94 -4.41
N ASP A 31 0.69 -7.13 -4.48
CA ASP A 31 1.15 -8.27 -5.29
C ASP A 31 0.25 -8.56 -6.51
N PHE A 32 -0.82 -7.79 -6.68
CA PHE A 32 -1.81 -7.88 -7.77
C PHE A 32 -2.61 -9.19 -7.82
N GLU A 33 -2.36 -10.16 -6.95
CA GLU A 33 -2.99 -11.48 -7.00
C GLU A 33 -4.46 -11.44 -6.57
N GLY A 34 -4.81 -10.52 -5.68
CA GLY A 34 -6.19 -10.31 -5.22
C GLY A 34 -7.09 -9.58 -6.22
N LEU A 35 -6.54 -9.02 -7.29
CA LEU A 35 -7.29 -8.16 -8.21
C LEU A 35 -8.07 -8.97 -9.24
N VAL A 36 -9.25 -8.46 -9.61
CA VAL A 36 -10.12 -9.07 -10.62
C VAL A 36 -9.64 -8.67 -12.01
N MET A 37 -8.97 -9.60 -12.71
CA MET A 37 -8.40 -9.37 -14.04
C MET A 37 -9.35 -8.74 -15.07
N ASP A 38 -10.61 -9.19 -15.12
CA ASP A 38 -11.58 -8.73 -16.12
C ASP A 38 -12.28 -7.41 -15.74
N ASP A 39 -12.01 -6.88 -14.53
CA ASP A 39 -12.56 -5.59 -14.10
C ASP A 39 -11.70 -4.44 -14.69
N PRO A 40 -12.25 -3.61 -15.61
CA PRO A 40 -11.52 -2.50 -16.21
C PRO A 40 -11.09 -1.44 -15.19
N ASP A 41 -11.74 -1.41 -14.03
CA ASP A 41 -11.49 -0.44 -12.96
C ASP A 41 -10.64 -1.03 -11.83
N ALA A 42 -10.19 -2.29 -11.92
CA ALA A 42 -9.48 -3.02 -10.85
C ALA A 42 -8.34 -2.21 -10.22
N LEU A 43 -7.48 -1.58 -11.04
CA LEU A 43 -6.37 -0.76 -10.55
C LEU A 43 -6.86 0.55 -9.92
N SER A 44 -7.81 1.23 -10.56
CA SER A 44 -8.37 2.49 -10.05
C SER A 44 -9.15 2.33 -8.75
N ASN A 45 -9.80 1.17 -8.54
CA ASN A 45 -10.49 0.82 -7.30
C ASN A 45 -9.50 0.67 -6.13
N GLU A 46 -8.26 0.28 -6.43
CA GLU A 46 -7.12 0.24 -5.50
C GLU A 46 -6.36 1.59 -5.42
N GLY A 47 -6.92 2.67 -5.97
CA GLY A 47 -6.36 4.02 -5.85
C GLY A 47 -5.28 4.37 -6.88
N TRP A 48 -4.95 3.49 -7.82
CA TRP A 48 -3.96 3.79 -8.85
C TRP A 48 -4.45 4.89 -9.78
N LYS A 49 -3.54 5.80 -10.11
CA LYS A 49 -3.79 7.01 -10.87
C LYS A 49 -2.85 7.11 -12.07
N ILE A 50 -3.25 7.90 -13.05
CA ILE A 50 -2.45 8.16 -14.25
C ILE A 50 -2.31 9.63 -14.56
N PHE A 51 -1.20 9.96 -15.22
CA PHE A 51 -0.96 11.27 -15.84
C PHE A 51 -0.11 11.11 -17.09
N GLY A 52 -0.57 11.68 -18.21
CA GLY A 52 0.17 11.66 -19.47
C GLY A 52 0.81 13.01 -19.76
N ASN A 53 2.08 13.00 -20.20
CA ASN A 53 2.75 14.16 -20.77
C ASN A 53 3.10 13.90 -22.23
N VAL A 54 2.92 14.92 -23.07
CA VAL A 54 3.19 14.83 -24.51
C VAL A 54 4.22 15.88 -24.89
N PHE A 55 5.25 15.45 -25.61
CA PHE A 55 6.32 16.28 -26.13
C PHE A 55 6.43 16.12 -27.64
N ASP A 56 6.88 17.16 -28.34
CA ASP A 56 7.21 17.02 -29.76
C ASP A 56 8.47 16.14 -29.96
N SER A 57 8.79 15.82 -31.21
CA SER A 57 9.99 15.04 -31.55
C SER A 57 11.32 15.69 -31.13
N GLY A 58 11.31 16.99 -30.81
CA GLY A 58 12.45 17.74 -30.30
C GLY A 58 12.54 17.76 -28.77
N GLY A 59 11.58 17.15 -28.06
CA GLY A 59 11.49 17.13 -26.60
C GLY A 59 10.83 18.37 -25.99
N ASN A 60 10.22 19.25 -26.79
CA ASN A 60 9.49 20.39 -26.24
C ASN A 60 8.12 19.92 -25.73
N TYR A 61 7.79 20.33 -24.50
CA TYR A 61 6.49 20.04 -23.90
C TYR A 61 5.36 20.65 -24.73
N LEU A 62 4.33 19.86 -25.00
CA LEU A 62 3.11 20.28 -25.69
C LEU A 62 1.96 20.47 -24.71
N PHE A 63 1.57 19.41 -24.01
CA PHE A 63 0.50 19.41 -23.00
C PHE A 63 0.57 18.16 -22.13
N GLY A 64 -0.23 18.15 -21.07
CA GLY A 64 -0.43 17.03 -20.18
C GLY A 64 -1.92 16.85 -19.88
N TYR A 65 -2.29 15.64 -19.45
CA TYR A 65 -3.67 15.27 -19.18
C TYR A 65 -3.75 14.26 -18.04
N GLY A 66 -4.81 14.37 -17.26
CA GLY A 66 -4.97 13.68 -15.97
C GLY A 66 -5.39 14.70 -14.89
N VAL A 67 -5.45 14.31 -13.62
CA VAL A 67 -5.26 12.95 -13.08
C VAL A 67 -6.54 12.13 -13.26
N PHE A 68 -6.41 10.88 -13.73
CA PHE A 68 -7.52 9.93 -13.86
C PHE A 68 -7.20 8.62 -13.13
N GLY A 69 -8.21 7.78 -12.90
CA GLY A 69 -8.00 6.42 -12.41
C GLY A 69 -7.24 5.57 -13.44
N ALA A 70 -6.35 4.70 -12.97
CA ALA A 70 -5.58 3.83 -13.84
C ALA A 70 -6.46 2.77 -14.49
N PRO A 71 -6.47 2.67 -15.83
CA PRO A 71 -7.21 1.63 -16.51
C PRO A 71 -6.55 0.28 -16.29
N ASN A 72 -7.36 -0.78 -16.22
CA ASN A 72 -6.87 -2.15 -16.33
C ASN A 72 -7.12 -2.66 -17.75
N GLY A 73 -6.11 -2.53 -18.62
CA GLY A 73 -6.16 -2.98 -20.00
C GLY A 73 -6.44 -1.86 -20.99
N GLY A 74 -6.86 -2.26 -22.20
CA GLY A 74 -7.02 -1.32 -23.32
C GLY A 74 -5.66 -0.86 -23.86
N SER A 75 -5.66 0.28 -24.57
CA SER A 75 -4.51 0.68 -25.39
C SER A 75 -3.58 1.71 -24.74
N GLY A 76 -3.67 1.97 -23.44
CA GLY A 76 -2.73 2.88 -22.78
C GLY A 76 -2.56 2.69 -21.28
N PHE A 77 -1.44 3.22 -20.78
CA PHE A 77 -1.04 3.32 -19.37
C PHE A 77 -0.73 2.01 -18.65
N SER A 78 -1.72 1.14 -18.50
CA SER A 78 -1.60 0.01 -17.58
C SER A 78 -2.54 -1.14 -17.86
N ALA A 79 -2.12 -2.33 -17.44
CA ALA A 79 -2.96 -3.53 -17.40
C ALA A 79 -2.44 -4.49 -16.33
N ILE A 80 -3.32 -5.33 -15.80
CA ILE A 80 -2.93 -6.55 -15.11
C ILE A 80 -2.60 -7.60 -16.20
N ALA A 81 -1.34 -8.02 -16.24
CA ALA A 81 -0.86 -9.09 -17.09
C ALA A 81 -0.85 -10.42 -16.34
N THR A 82 -0.93 -11.54 -17.07
CA THR A 82 -0.79 -12.88 -16.50
C THR A 82 0.29 -13.69 -17.20
N GLY A 83 0.84 -14.66 -16.47
CA GLY A 83 1.78 -15.64 -17.02
C GLY A 83 3.21 -15.11 -17.21
N GLU A 84 3.48 -13.89 -16.75
CA GLU A 84 4.83 -13.31 -16.75
C GLU A 84 5.60 -13.59 -15.47
N GLY A 85 4.88 -13.94 -14.40
CA GLY A 85 5.41 -14.34 -13.11
C GLY A 85 6.06 -15.73 -13.08
N GLY A 86 6.19 -16.24 -11.87
CA GLY A 86 6.82 -17.51 -11.54
C GLY A 86 6.41 -17.90 -10.12
N ALA A 87 7.07 -18.90 -9.53
CA ALA A 87 6.71 -19.35 -8.18
C ALA A 87 6.76 -18.23 -7.12
N SER A 88 7.60 -17.21 -7.33
CA SER A 88 7.77 -16.07 -6.42
C SER A 88 7.00 -14.82 -6.81
N GLN A 89 6.41 -14.77 -8.01
CA GLN A 89 5.72 -13.58 -8.55
C GLN A 89 4.23 -13.84 -8.83
N GLY A 90 3.72 -14.99 -8.39
CA GLY A 90 2.33 -15.36 -8.61
C GLY A 90 1.91 -15.41 -10.08
N ALA A 91 0.61 -15.24 -10.30
CA ALA A 91 -0.03 -15.35 -11.61
C ALA A 91 -0.25 -13.99 -12.28
N GLN A 92 -0.43 -12.92 -11.51
CA GLN A 92 -0.83 -11.59 -11.95
C GLN A 92 0.27 -10.56 -11.69
N GLN A 93 0.52 -9.65 -12.64
CA GLN A 93 1.54 -8.60 -12.49
C GLN A 93 1.05 -7.29 -13.12
N LEU A 94 1.53 -6.16 -12.62
CA LEU A 94 1.26 -4.87 -13.23
C LEU A 94 2.11 -4.69 -14.49
N SER A 95 1.48 -4.39 -15.62
CA SER A 95 2.14 -3.97 -16.85
C SER A 95 1.95 -2.48 -17.05
N ILE A 96 3.03 -1.73 -17.22
CA ILE A 96 3.01 -0.29 -17.50
C ILE A 96 3.55 -0.03 -18.90
N TYR A 97 2.84 0.78 -19.67
CA TYR A 97 3.16 1.09 -21.06
C TYR A 97 2.59 2.44 -21.49
N SER A 98 3.10 2.95 -22.61
CA SER A 98 2.73 4.23 -23.19
C SER A 98 1.25 4.26 -23.61
N ASP A 99 0.63 5.42 -23.55
CA ASP A 99 -0.73 5.63 -24.04
C ASP A 99 -0.77 5.74 -25.57
N TYR A 100 -1.02 4.61 -26.23
CA TYR A 100 -1.15 4.54 -27.70
C TYR A 100 -2.48 5.08 -28.22
N ASN A 101 -3.46 5.36 -27.33
CA ASN A 101 -4.68 6.06 -27.71
C ASN A 101 -4.54 7.58 -27.56
N CYS A 102 -3.41 8.06 -27.02
CA CYS A 102 -3.29 9.48 -26.79
C CYS A 102 -3.37 10.26 -28.10
N CYS A 103 -4.10 11.36 -27.95
CA CYS A 103 -4.02 12.59 -28.70
C CYS A 103 -4.63 12.59 -30.12
N GLN A 104 -5.28 13.73 -30.44
CA GLN A 104 -5.93 13.96 -31.73
C GLN A 104 -4.89 13.93 -32.88
N PRO A 105 -5.29 13.69 -34.14
CA PRO A 105 -4.37 13.63 -35.29
C PRO A 105 -3.42 14.83 -35.46
N SER A 106 -3.72 15.97 -34.84
CA SER A 106 -2.91 17.18 -34.88
C SER A 106 -1.90 17.33 -33.74
N ASN A 107 -1.94 16.49 -32.69
CA ASN A 107 -1.30 16.78 -31.39
C ASN A 107 -0.69 15.57 -30.63
N GLY A 108 -0.52 14.38 -31.22
CA GLY A 108 0.34 13.34 -30.61
C GLY A 108 -0.15 11.89 -30.74
N HIS A 109 0.79 10.95 -30.62
CA HIS A 109 0.85 9.53 -31.05
C HIS A 109 0.42 9.23 -32.50
N PHE A 110 -0.67 9.81 -33.01
CA PHE A 110 -1.17 9.52 -34.37
C PHE A 110 -0.19 9.85 -35.52
N ASN A 111 0.73 10.80 -35.31
CA ASN A 111 1.79 11.14 -36.29
C ASN A 111 3.03 10.24 -36.18
N GLY A 112 3.11 9.40 -35.14
CA GLY A 112 4.23 8.52 -34.82
C GLY A 112 5.48 9.22 -34.26
N THR A 113 5.60 10.54 -34.29
CA THR A 113 6.88 11.21 -33.95
C THR A 113 6.93 11.83 -32.56
N ASP A 114 5.78 12.12 -31.96
CA ASP A 114 5.70 12.74 -30.65
C ASP A 114 6.02 11.72 -29.55
N LEU A 115 6.62 12.22 -28.45
CA LEU A 115 6.96 11.43 -27.28
C LEU A 115 5.81 11.50 -26.28
N VAL A 116 5.32 10.34 -25.84
CA VAL A 116 4.28 10.23 -24.82
C VAL A 116 4.85 9.54 -23.61
N GLU A 117 4.95 10.31 -22.53
CA GLU A 117 5.30 9.85 -21.18
C GLU A 117 4.01 9.50 -20.42
N SER A 118 3.86 8.23 -20.10
CA SER A 118 2.73 7.68 -19.37
C SER A 118 3.15 7.34 -17.95
N ASN A 119 2.66 8.13 -16.99
CA ASN A 119 2.89 7.91 -15.56
C ASN A 119 1.71 7.13 -14.97
N VAL A 120 2.02 6.11 -14.17
CA VAL A 120 1.05 5.32 -13.40
C VAL A 120 1.54 5.22 -11.97
N PHE A 121 0.75 5.68 -11.00
CA PHE A 121 1.25 5.94 -9.65
C PHE A 121 0.18 5.83 -8.56
N GLN A 122 0.65 5.65 -7.34
CA GLN A 122 -0.07 5.86 -6.09
C GLN A 122 0.35 7.19 -5.48
N GLU A 123 -0.50 7.80 -4.66
CA GLU A 123 -0.17 9.06 -4.00
C GLU A 123 -0.66 9.16 -2.56
N GLN A 124 0.16 9.78 -1.72
CA GLN A 124 -0.12 10.06 -0.32
C GLN A 124 0.30 11.50 0.00
N VAL A 125 -0.11 12.03 1.16
CA VAL A 125 0.32 13.35 1.64
C VAL A 125 1.26 13.15 2.82
N ILE A 126 2.41 13.81 2.79
CA ILE A 126 3.42 13.72 3.85
C ILE A 126 2.94 14.46 5.09
N GLY A 127 2.95 13.77 6.23
CA GLY A 127 2.57 14.30 7.52
C GLY A 127 3.70 14.88 8.35
N PRO A 128 3.36 15.61 9.41
CA PRO A 128 4.35 16.08 10.37
C PRO A 128 5.01 14.94 11.16
N ALA A 129 4.33 13.80 11.36
CA ALA A 129 4.89 12.65 12.07
C ALA A 129 5.95 11.90 11.25
N ASP A 130 5.92 12.04 9.92
CA ASP A 130 6.85 11.39 9.01
C ASP A 130 8.22 12.10 8.97
N VAL A 131 8.30 13.36 9.38
CA VAL A 131 9.52 14.18 9.28
C VAL A 131 10.65 13.57 10.11
N GLY A 132 11.79 13.33 9.46
CA GLY A 132 12.99 12.72 10.03
C GLY A 132 13.06 11.20 9.82
N SER A 133 12.04 10.59 9.23
CA SER A 133 12.08 9.19 8.79
C SER A 133 12.65 9.03 7.38
N THR A 134 13.03 7.81 7.03
CA THR A 134 13.32 7.41 5.64
C THR A 134 12.29 6.38 5.23
N TRP A 135 11.67 6.57 4.08
CA TRP A 135 10.74 5.63 3.47
C TRP A 135 11.36 5.04 2.21
N GLU A 136 11.05 3.79 1.90
CA GLU A 136 11.58 3.06 0.76
C GLU A 136 10.42 2.58 -0.11
N PHE A 137 10.52 2.81 -1.42
CA PHE A 137 9.67 2.18 -2.43
C PHE A 137 10.44 1.03 -3.07
N SER A 138 10.04 -0.20 -2.80
CA SER A 138 10.59 -1.41 -3.39
C SER A 138 9.59 -2.09 -4.33
N PHE A 139 10.14 -2.82 -5.29
CA PHE A 139 9.38 -3.52 -6.32
C PHE A 139 10.25 -4.58 -6.98
N GLU A 140 9.63 -5.62 -7.51
CA GLU A 140 10.23 -6.53 -8.48
C GLU A 140 9.85 -6.10 -9.90
N ALA A 141 10.77 -6.23 -10.84
CA ALA A 141 10.51 -5.86 -12.23
C ALA A 141 11.11 -6.83 -13.24
N LYS A 142 10.43 -6.95 -14.39
CA LYS A 142 10.84 -7.77 -15.53
C LYS A 142 10.55 -7.05 -16.83
N ARG A 143 11.43 -7.24 -17.81
CA ARG A 143 11.28 -6.66 -19.14
C ARG A 143 10.03 -7.20 -19.85
N GLY A 144 9.17 -6.30 -20.30
CA GLY A 144 8.13 -6.60 -21.27
C GLY A 144 8.62 -6.36 -22.70
N ASN A 145 7.84 -5.65 -23.50
CA ASN A 145 8.11 -5.45 -24.92
C ASN A 145 8.79 -4.09 -25.23
N ILE A 146 9.66 -3.56 -24.35
CA ILE A 146 10.41 -2.32 -24.66
C ILE A 146 11.17 -2.46 -25.98
N GLU A 147 10.92 -1.51 -26.89
CA GLU A 147 11.51 -1.40 -28.23
C GLU A 147 12.03 0.01 -28.53
N GLY A 148 12.91 0.10 -29.53
CA GLY A 148 13.34 1.36 -30.13
C GLY A 148 14.05 2.29 -29.14
N THR A 149 13.56 3.53 -29.04
CA THR A 149 14.12 4.56 -28.14
C THR A 149 13.27 4.75 -26.90
N THR A 150 12.36 3.82 -26.61
CA THR A 150 11.52 3.87 -25.43
C THR A 150 12.37 3.85 -24.17
N THR A 151 12.04 4.70 -23.22
CA THR A 151 12.61 4.69 -21.87
C THR A 151 11.55 4.32 -20.85
N ALA A 152 11.97 3.69 -19.76
CA ALA A 152 11.10 3.38 -18.63
C ALA A 152 11.81 3.70 -17.32
N ILE A 153 11.07 4.16 -16.32
CA ILE A 153 11.59 4.45 -14.99
C ILE A 153 10.62 3.95 -13.92
N ALA A 154 11.17 3.57 -12.77
CA ALA A 154 10.45 3.56 -11.50
C ALA A 154 10.83 4.84 -10.74
N PHE A 155 9.91 5.39 -9.95
CA PHE A 155 10.15 6.65 -9.26
C PHE A 155 9.47 6.74 -7.89
N ILE A 156 10.08 7.60 -7.06
CA ILE A 156 9.40 8.32 -5.98
C ILE A 156 9.60 9.82 -6.23
N LYS A 157 8.53 10.60 -6.12
CA LYS A 157 8.59 12.05 -6.29
C LYS A 157 7.70 12.77 -5.31
N THR A 158 8.03 14.03 -5.05
CA THR A 158 7.18 14.91 -4.24
C THR A 158 6.77 16.13 -5.02
N LEU A 159 5.55 16.60 -4.81
CA LEU A 159 4.96 17.77 -5.45
C LEU A 159 4.52 18.77 -4.39
N ASP A 160 4.90 20.02 -4.54
CA ASP A 160 4.44 21.11 -3.65
C ASP A 160 3.05 21.60 -4.09
N PRO A 161 1.96 21.31 -3.35
CA PRO A 161 0.62 21.75 -3.71
C PRO A 161 0.45 23.27 -3.63
N ASN A 162 1.32 23.99 -2.92
CA ASN A 162 1.29 25.44 -2.78
C ASN A 162 2.12 26.16 -3.85
N ALA A 163 2.99 25.46 -4.57
CA ALA A 163 3.79 25.98 -5.67
C ALA A 163 3.34 25.45 -7.04
N GLY A 164 2.03 25.21 -7.20
CA GLY A 164 1.46 24.75 -8.47
C GLY A 164 1.90 23.33 -8.85
N PHE A 165 2.09 22.46 -7.84
CA PHE A 165 2.55 21.08 -7.99
C PHE A 165 3.95 20.96 -8.59
N ALA A 166 4.83 21.92 -8.26
CA ALA A 166 6.23 21.84 -8.64
C ALA A 166 6.87 20.57 -8.04
N VAL A 167 7.64 19.84 -8.84
CA VAL A 167 8.38 18.67 -8.38
C VAL A 167 9.51 19.11 -7.45
N THR A 168 9.51 18.62 -6.21
CA THR A 168 10.48 18.99 -5.17
C THR A 168 11.51 17.90 -4.86
N ARG A 169 11.19 16.63 -5.12
CA ARG A 169 12.11 15.49 -5.12
C ARG A 169 11.72 14.58 -6.28
N PHE A 170 12.70 13.92 -6.89
CA PHE A 170 12.45 12.96 -7.97
C PHE A 170 13.60 11.96 -8.04
N GLU A 171 13.48 10.90 -7.25
CA GLU A 171 14.43 9.80 -7.25
C GLU A 171 13.92 8.71 -8.18
N THR A 172 14.82 8.13 -8.98
CA THR A 172 14.43 7.21 -10.05
C THR A 172 15.40 6.03 -10.18
N ILE A 173 14.88 4.91 -10.68
CA ILE A 173 15.67 3.80 -11.22
C ILE A 173 15.35 3.70 -12.71
N ASP A 174 16.38 3.64 -13.54
CA ASP A 174 16.23 3.40 -14.99
C ASP A 174 15.84 1.94 -15.24
N MET A 175 14.64 1.75 -15.77
CA MET A 175 14.04 0.47 -16.11
C MET A 175 14.13 0.15 -17.60
N THR A 176 14.72 1.05 -18.41
CA THR A 176 14.83 0.89 -19.87
C THR A 176 15.54 -0.41 -20.27
N ASN A 177 16.54 -0.80 -19.48
CA ASN A 177 17.37 -1.97 -19.72
C ASN A 177 17.15 -3.09 -18.68
N VAL A 178 15.99 -3.10 -18.01
CA VAL A 178 15.62 -4.21 -17.11
C VAL A 178 15.68 -5.54 -17.86
N THR A 179 15.99 -6.61 -17.13
CA THR A 179 16.29 -7.92 -17.72
C THR A 179 15.02 -8.76 -17.93
N LEU A 180 15.13 -9.85 -18.69
CA LEU A 180 14.06 -10.83 -18.86
C LEU A 180 13.84 -11.70 -17.60
N SER A 181 14.76 -11.62 -16.64
CA SER A 181 14.58 -12.19 -15.30
C SER A 181 14.05 -11.11 -14.34
N TRP A 182 13.27 -11.53 -13.36
CA TRP A 182 12.84 -10.66 -12.27
C TRP A 182 14.05 -10.12 -11.49
N THR A 183 14.04 -8.81 -11.28
CA THR A 183 15.06 -8.09 -10.52
C THR A 183 14.40 -7.04 -9.62
N GLY A 184 14.80 -7.01 -8.36
CA GLY A 184 14.35 -6.02 -7.39
C GLY A 184 14.97 -4.64 -7.58
N GLY A 185 14.18 -3.62 -7.27
CA GLY A 185 14.60 -2.22 -7.14
C GLY A 185 14.14 -1.65 -5.81
N VAL A 186 14.90 -0.71 -5.24
CA VAL A 186 14.57 0.01 -4.01
C VAL A 186 14.93 1.48 -4.18
N ILE A 187 13.97 2.38 -3.96
CA ILE A 187 14.16 3.82 -4.04
C ILE A 187 13.90 4.44 -2.66
N PRO A 188 14.94 4.88 -1.94
CA PRO A 188 14.78 5.55 -0.65
C PRO A 188 14.41 7.03 -0.83
N LEU A 189 13.64 7.56 0.11
CA LEU A 189 13.35 8.98 0.27
C LEU A 189 13.44 9.38 1.74
N GLU A 190 14.34 10.30 2.05
CA GLU A 190 14.39 10.96 3.36
C GLU A 190 13.29 12.02 3.45
N ILE A 191 12.45 11.94 4.49
CA ILE A 191 11.37 12.89 4.73
C ILE A 191 11.90 14.07 5.54
N THR A 192 12.25 15.16 4.85
CA THR A 192 12.76 16.38 5.46
C THR A 192 11.64 17.40 5.73
N ALA A 193 11.84 18.31 6.68
CA ALA A 193 10.81 19.28 7.08
C ALA A 193 10.35 20.21 5.94
N ASP A 194 11.15 20.40 4.89
CA ASP A 194 10.78 21.22 3.73
C ASP A 194 9.80 20.53 2.77
N ILE A 195 9.53 19.24 2.94
CA ILE A 195 8.54 18.49 2.14
C ILE A 195 7.34 18.02 2.97
N GLU A 196 7.20 18.50 4.21
CA GLU A 196 5.99 18.33 5.01
C GLU A 196 4.78 18.92 4.26
N GLY A 197 3.69 18.16 4.16
CA GLY A 197 2.48 18.57 3.45
C GLY A 197 2.58 18.49 1.91
N HIS A 198 3.71 18.05 1.36
CA HIS A 198 3.81 17.77 -0.08
C HIS A 198 3.06 16.47 -0.43
N ILE A 199 2.64 16.38 -1.69
CA ILE A 199 2.09 15.13 -2.23
C ILE A 199 3.27 14.25 -2.62
N LEU A 200 3.32 13.03 -2.07
CA LEU A 200 4.28 12.00 -2.43
C LEU A 200 3.64 11.06 -3.44
N GLN A 201 4.35 10.77 -4.54
CA GLN A 201 3.91 9.83 -5.57
C GLN A 201 4.97 8.75 -5.77
N ILE A 202 4.55 7.49 -5.68
CA ILE A 202 5.35 6.31 -6.06
C ILE A 202 4.77 5.70 -7.31
N GLY A 203 5.60 5.18 -8.20
CA GLY A 203 5.09 4.45 -9.34
C GLY A 203 6.09 4.34 -10.47
N PHE A 204 5.55 4.26 -11.68
CA PHE A 204 6.30 3.90 -12.87
C PHE A 204 5.93 4.81 -14.03
N SER A 205 6.87 4.99 -14.93
CA SER A 205 6.65 5.77 -16.15
C SER A 205 7.31 5.12 -17.35
N SER A 206 6.67 5.24 -18.50
CA SER A 206 7.22 4.85 -19.80
C SER A 206 7.07 6.00 -20.79
N THR A 207 8.15 6.28 -21.52
CA THR A 207 8.17 7.33 -22.55
C THR A 207 8.48 6.69 -23.89
N ALA A 208 7.52 6.71 -24.81
CA ALA A 208 7.64 6.11 -26.12
C ALA A 208 7.21 7.04 -27.25
N SER A 209 7.65 6.74 -28.46
CA SER A 209 7.17 7.34 -29.71
C SER A 209 6.94 6.22 -30.73
N ASN A 210 6.47 6.55 -31.93
CA ASN A 210 6.36 5.64 -33.07
C ASN A 210 5.57 4.36 -32.78
N PHE A 211 4.63 4.39 -31.84
CA PHE A 211 3.92 3.21 -31.35
C PHE A 211 4.85 2.04 -30.96
N GLN A 212 6.08 2.34 -30.54
CA GLN A 212 7.05 1.33 -30.12
C GLN A 212 6.56 0.63 -28.86
N GLY A 213 6.85 -0.67 -28.74
CA GLY A 213 6.59 -1.40 -27.50
C GLY A 213 7.28 -0.74 -26.30
N SER A 214 6.57 -0.68 -25.18
CA SER A 214 6.98 0.08 -24.00
C SER A 214 6.69 -0.59 -22.67
N GLY A 215 6.23 -1.84 -22.71
CA GLY A 215 5.83 -2.61 -21.55
C GLY A 215 7.00 -2.96 -20.64
N VAL A 216 6.83 -2.67 -19.35
CA VAL A 216 7.59 -3.27 -18.25
C VAL A 216 6.59 -3.91 -17.29
N PHE A 217 6.94 -5.07 -16.77
CA PHE A 217 6.17 -5.75 -15.73
C PHE A 217 6.74 -5.43 -14.36
N TYR A 218 5.86 -5.18 -13.40
CA TYR A 218 6.16 -4.86 -12.01
C TYR A 218 5.30 -5.70 -11.09
N ASP A 219 5.86 -6.09 -9.94
CA ASP A 219 5.21 -6.97 -8.98
C ASP A 219 5.82 -6.79 -7.58
N ASN A 220 5.16 -7.33 -6.54
CA ASN A 220 5.60 -7.31 -5.14
C ASN A 220 6.03 -5.91 -4.69
N LEU A 221 5.10 -4.96 -4.82
CA LEU A 221 5.34 -3.57 -4.46
C LEU A 221 5.26 -3.41 -2.95
N LEU A 222 6.19 -2.65 -2.38
CA LEU A 222 6.14 -2.23 -1.00
C LEU A 222 6.62 -0.78 -0.88
N PHE A 223 5.81 0.05 -0.24
CA PHE A 223 6.20 1.38 0.20
C PHE A 223 6.01 1.46 1.70
N ALA A 224 7.12 1.55 2.42
CA ALA A 224 7.14 1.45 3.88
C ALA A 224 8.33 2.22 4.48
N PRO A 225 8.34 2.48 5.80
CA PRO A 225 9.53 2.97 6.47
C PRO A 225 10.73 2.05 6.24
N GLN A 226 11.93 2.61 6.19
CA GLN A 226 13.16 1.84 6.07
C GLN A 226 13.28 0.84 7.23
N GLY A 227 13.52 -0.43 6.89
CA GLY A 227 13.64 -1.51 7.86
C GLY A 227 12.31 -2.11 8.32
N PHE A 228 11.20 -1.77 7.65
CA PHE A 228 9.91 -2.44 7.84
C PHE A 228 10.04 -3.95 7.58
N VAL A 229 9.49 -4.75 8.49
CA VAL A 229 9.40 -6.21 8.38
C VAL A 229 7.97 -6.59 8.74
N ASP A 230 7.36 -7.42 7.92
CA ASP A 230 6.02 -8.01 8.09
C ASP A 230 6.18 -9.49 7.72
N SER A 231 6.30 -10.33 8.74
CA SER A 231 6.71 -11.72 8.60
C SER A 231 5.58 -12.63 8.12
N ASP A 232 4.32 -12.25 8.32
CA ASP A 232 3.15 -13.03 7.92
C ASP A 232 2.35 -12.43 6.76
N GLY A 233 2.68 -11.21 6.35
CA GLY A 233 2.16 -10.54 5.17
C GLY A 233 0.74 -9.99 5.34
N ASP A 234 0.34 -9.66 6.56
CA ASP A 234 -1.01 -9.18 6.86
C ASP A 234 -1.17 -7.65 6.74
N GLY A 235 -0.06 -6.95 6.51
CA GLY A 235 0.01 -5.49 6.37
C GLY A 235 0.33 -4.74 7.67
N VAL A 236 0.51 -5.45 8.78
CA VAL A 236 0.96 -4.92 10.07
C VAL A 236 2.44 -5.27 10.25
N GLY A 237 3.26 -4.27 10.64
CA GLY A 237 4.68 -4.52 10.84
C GLY A 237 4.95 -5.33 12.10
N ASP A 238 5.95 -6.22 12.07
CA ASP A 238 6.35 -7.08 13.19
C ASP A 238 6.59 -6.31 14.51
N ASP A 239 6.91 -5.02 14.43
CA ASP A 239 7.16 -4.15 15.58
C ASP A 239 5.89 -3.65 16.28
N VAL A 240 4.72 -3.83 15.64
CA VAL A 240 3.39 -3.45 16.13
C VAL A 240 2.33 -4.54 15.93
N ASP A 241 2.74 -5.75 15.55
CA ASP A 241 1.86 -6.89 15.26
C ASP A 241 1.70 -7.83 16.47
N ASN A 242 0.46 -7.96 16.96
CA ASN A 242 0.11 -8.83 18.06
C ASN A 242 0.11 -10.34 17.72
N CYS A 243 0.37 -10.72 16.47
CA CYS A 243 0.54 -12.09 16.00
C CYS A 243 1.53 -12.22 14.83
N THR A 244 2.78 -11.73 14.95
CA THR A 244 3.90 -11.74 13.95
C THR A 244 4.12 -12.94 12.98
N ASN A 245 3.45 -14.08 13.17
CA ASN A 245 3.53 -15.24 12.27
C ASN A 245 2.15 -15.75 11.79
N VAL A 246 1.05 -15.08 12.15
CA VAL A 246 -0.31 -15.51 11.87
C VAL A 246 -1.17 -14.31 11.50
N ALA A 247 -1.33 -14.14 10.18
CA ALA A 247 -2.01 -12.98 9.61
C ALA A 247 -3.36 -12.69 10.27
N ASN A 248 -3.47 -11.49 10.85
CA ASN A 248 -4.67 -10.97 11.49
C ASN A 248 -4.76 -9.44 11.35
N PRO A 249 -5.09 -8.92 10.14
CA PRO A 249 -5.06 -7.48 9.87
C PRO A 249 -5.95 -6.63 10.80
N GLY A 250 -6.95 -7.26 11.45
CA GLY A 250 -7.82 -6.63 12.42
C GLY A 250 -7.23 -6.48 13.84
N GLN A 251 -6.06 -7.08 14.10
CA GLN A 251 -5.29 -7.02 15.34
C GLN A 251 -6.17 -7.21 16.59
N LEU A 252 -7.14 -8.12 16.51
CA LEU A 252 -8.09 -8.37 17.59
C LEU A 252 -7.36 -8.97 18.79
N ASP A 253 -7.32 -8.25 19.90
CA ASP A 253 -6.85 -8.69 21.22
C ASP A 253 -7.91 -8.27 22.26
N THR A 254 -8.68 -9.23 22.76
CA THR A 254 -9.82 -8.97 23.64
C THR A 254 -9.48 -8.91 25.12
N ASN A 255 -8.38 -9.55 25.54
CA ASN A 255 -7.94 -9.58 26.93
C ASN A 255 -6.89 -8.47 27.22
N GLY A 256 -6.29 -7.89 26.18
CA GLY A 256 -5.36 -6.76 26.24
C GLY A 256 -3.98 -7.14 26.73
N ASP A 257 -3.55 -8.39 26.52
CA ASP A 257 -2.26 -8.90 26.99
C ASP A 257 -1.12 -8.78 25.96
N GLY A 258 -1.44 -8.29 24.74
CA GLY A 258 -0.48 -8.11 23.66
C GLY A 258 -0.33 -9.33 22.75
N TYR A 259 -1.18 -10.35 22.88
CA TYR A 259 -1.29 -11.43 21.91
C TYR A 259 -2.66 -11.39 21.24
N GLY A 260 -2.68 -11.42 19.91
CA GLY A 260 -3.95 -11.41 19.19
C GLY A 260 -4.73 -12.72 19.41
N ASN A 261 -6.06 -12.63 19.44
CA ASN A 261 -6.97 -13.76 19.65
C ASN A 261 -6.65 -14.96 18.74
N ILE A 262 -6.20 -14.73 17.50
CA ILE A 262 -5.90 -15.83 16.58
C ILE A 262 -4.65 -16.63 16.95
N CYS A 263 -3.72 -16.02 17.69
CA CYS A 263 -2.48 -16.62 18.16
C CYS A 263 -2.42 -16.79 19.69
N ASP A 264 -3.49 -16.46 20.42
CA ASP A 264 -3.60 -16.59 21.87
C ASP A 264 -4.64 -17.63 22.31
N ALA A 265 -4.23 -18.91 22.36
CA ALA A 265 -5.03 -19.96 22.98
C ALA A 265 -4.75 -20.14 24.50
N ASP A 266 -3.98 -19.25 25.13
CA ASP A 266 -3.63 -19.25 26.55
C ASP A 266 -4.71 -18.51 27.35
N LEU A 267 -5.90 -19.13 27.43
CA LEU A 267 -7.11 -18.49 27.97
C LEU A 267 -7.07 -18.21 29.49
N ASN A 268 -6.03 -18.65 30.19
CA ASN A 268 -5.79 -18.30 31.60
C ASN A 268 -4.52 -17.45 31.81
N ASN A 269 -3.85 -17.07 30.73
CA ASN A 269 -2.64 -16.24 30.68
C ASN A 269 -1.53 -16.77 31.61
N ASP A 270 -1.29 -18.10 31.57
CA ASP A 270 -0.24 -18.78 32.34
C ASP A 270 1.02 -19.13 31.52
N CYS A 271 1.13 -18.55 30.31
CA CYS A 271 2.16 -18.74 29.30
C CYS A 271 2.20 -20.16 28.70
N SER A 272 1.17 -20.98 28.89
CA SER A 272 1.18 -22.38 28.43
C SER A 272 -0.19 -22.84 27.93
N VAL A 273 -0.33 -23.04 26.62
CA VAL A 273 -1.56 -23.60 26.05
C VAL A 273 -1.67 -25.09 26.41
N ASN A 274 -2.55 -25.42 27.34
CA ASN A 274 -2.64 -26.75 27.92
C ASN A 274 -4.10 -27.20 28.22
N PHE A 275 -4.25 -28.28 28.99
CA PHE A 275 -5.57 -28.85 29.29
C PHE A 275 -6.45 -27.94 30.16
N VAL A 276 -5.87 -26.99 30.88
CA VAL A 276 -6.61 -25.96 31.62
C VAL A 276 -7.32 -25.04 30.62
N ASP A 277 -6.62 -24.56 29.60
CA ASP A 277 -7.20 -23.71 28.54
C ASP A 277 -8.25 -24.47 27.74
N LEU A 278 -7.98 -25.73 27.41
CA LEU A 278 -8.98 -26.58 26.76
C LEU A 278 -10.24 -26.75 27.61
N THR A 279 -10.12 -26.70 28.94
CA THR A 279 -11.29 -26.74 29.83
C THR A 279 -12.07 -25.43 29.76
N ILE A 280 -11.38 -24.29 29.72
CA ILE A 280 -11.99 -22.97 29.53
C ILE A 280 -12.71 -22.90 28.18
N MET A 281 -12.03 -23.26 27.09
CA MET A 281 -12.62 -23.25 25.75
C MET A 281 -13.84 -24.16 25.63
N LYS A 282 -13.78 -25.38 26.18
CA LYS A 282 -14.95 -26.29 26.20
C LYS A 282 -16.11 -25.72 27.00
N GLY A 283 -15.83 -25.00 28.08
CA GLY A 283 -16.85 -24.29 28.86
C GLY A 283 -17.48 -23.12 28.12
N ALA A 284 -16.72 -22.51 27.20
CA ALA A 284 -17.16 -21.40 26.37
C ALA A 284 -17.84 -21.84 25.05
N PHE A 285 -17.88 -23.13 24.73
CA PHE A 285 -18.42 -23.62 23.46
C PHE A 285 -19.89 -23.19 23.26
N PHE A 286 -20.21 -22.67 22.08
CA PHE A 286 -21.49 -22.04 21.74
C PHE A 286 -21.84 -20.76 22.52
N SER A 287 -20.84 -20.11 23.14
CA SER A 287 -21.00 -18.79 23.76
C SER A 287 -20.42 -17.67 22.90
N THR A 288 -20.59 -16.44 23.36
CA THR A 288 -19.98 -15.22 22.80
C THR A 288 -18.81 -14.75 23.67
N ASN A 289 -18.12 -15.67 24.35
CA ASN A 289 -16.93 -15.30 25.12
C ASN A 289 -15.89 -14.74 24.15
N PRO A 290 -15.47 -13.46 24.32
CA PRO A 290 -14.58 -12.80 23.38
C PRO A 290 -13.19 -13.45 23.33
N ASP A 291 -12.63 -13.81 24.49
CA ASP A 291 -11.27 -14.37 24.60
C ASP A 291 -11.20 -15.79 24.04
N ALA A 292 -12.26 -16.59 24.20
CA ALA A 292 -12.32 -17.93 23.62
C ALA A 292 -12.75 -17.96 22.14
N ASN A 293 -13.09 -16.80 21.56
CA ASN A 293 -13.47 -16.64 20.15
C ASN A 293 -12.22 -16.21 19.35
N LEU A 294 -11.33 -17.17 19.13
CA LEU A 294 -10.00 -16.99 18.55
C LEU A 294 -10.04 -16.52 17.09
N ASP A 295 -11.06 -16.92 16.32
CA ASP A 295 -11.19 -16.53 14.90
C ASP A 295 -11.94 -15.20 14.68
N GLY A 296 -12.43 -14.55 15.75
CA GLY A 296 -13.11 -13.27 15.64
C GLY A 296 -14.54 -13.31 15.06
N VAL A 297 -15.14 -14.48 14.79
CA VAL A 297 -16.46 -14.55 14.11
C VAL A 297 -17.69 -14.39 15.03
N GLY A 298 -17.46 -14.19 16.33
CA GLY A 298 -18.47 -13.83 17.33
C GLY A 298 -19.17 -15.00 18.03
N LEU A 299 -18.82 -16.25 17.70
CA LEU A 299 -19.31 -17.44 18.38
C LEU A 299 -18.19 -18.46 18.53
N VAL A 300 -17.93 -18.89 19.77
CA VAL A 300 -16.99 -19.97 20.07
C VAL A 300 -17.53 -21.28 19.51
N ASN A 301 -16.85 -21.84 18.51
CA ASN A 301 -17.27 -23.00 17.76
C ASN A 301 -16.08 -23.92 17.43
N PHE A 302 -16.29 -24.88 16.52
CA PHE A 302 -15.25 -25.86 16.16
C PHE A 302 -14.03 -25.25 15.45
N ALA A 303 -14.15 -24.07 14.85
CA ALA A 303 -13.06 -23.31 14.28
C ALA A 303 -12.08 -22.85 15.37
N ASP A 304 -12.57 -22.23 16.44
CA ASP A 304 -11.74 -21.84 17.60
C ASP A 304 -11.05 -23.04 18.25
N LEU A 305 -11.77 -24.16 18.37
CA LEU A 305 -11.19 -25.41 18.86
C LEU A 305 -10.10 -25.96 17.93
N THR A 306 -10.14 -25.64 16.65
CA THR A 306 -9.10 -26.01 15.69
C THR A 306 -7.85 -25.16 15.90
N ILE A 307 -8.02 -23.85 16.09
CA ILE A 307 -6.93 -22.90 16.40
C ILE A 307 -6.24 -23.28 17.73
N MET A 308 -7.01 -23.51 18.80
CA MET A 308 -6.42 -23.94 20.08
C MET A 308 -5.65 -25.26 19.95
N LYS A 309 -6.15 -26.21 19.14
CA LYS A 309 -5.45 -27.48 18.94
C LYS A 309 -4.12 -27.30 18.21
N SER A 310 -4.00 -26.36 17.28
CA SER A 310 -2.72 -26.08 16.62
C SER A 310 -1.69 -25.46 17.57
N GLN A 311 -2.13 -24.76 18.61
CA GLN A 311 -1.26 -24.09 19.58
C GLN A 311 -1.01 -24.94 20.85
N PHE A 312 -1.64 -26.11 20.97
CA PHE A 312 -1.56 -26.96 22.15
C PHE A 312 -0.13 -27.39 22.45
N PHE A 313 0.28 -27.29 23.72
CA PHE A 313 1.66 -27.44 24.21
C PHE A 313 2.64 -26.33 23.79
N GLY A 314 2.14 -25.25 23.20
CA GLY A 314 2.90 -24.03 22.92
C GLY A 314 2.67 -22.93 23.95
N SER A 315 3.08 -21.73 23.57
CA SER A 315 2.83 -20.47 24.25
C SER A 315 2.03 -19.56 23.30
N PRO A 316 1.36 -18.51 23.80
CA PRO A 316 0.69 -17.55 22.93
C PRO A 316 1.69 -16.81 22.03
N GLY A 317 1.19 -16.23 20.94
CA GLY A 317 2.01 -15.49 19.98
C GLY A 317 2.79 -16.39 19.00
N PRO A 318 4.00 -15.96 18.56
CA PRO A 318 4.73 -14.77 19.01
C PRO A 318 4.10 -13.45 18.55
N SER A 319 4.39 -12.38 19.28
CA SER A 319 3.89 -11.01 19.05
C SER A 319 4.99 -9.96 19.24
N GLU A 320 4.67 -8.70 18.97
CA GLU A 320 5.54 -7.52 19.15
C GLU A 320 6.01 -7.33 20.60
N VAL A 321 5.21 -7.75 21.59
CA VAL A 321 5.60 -7.72 23.01
C VAL A 321 6.64 -8.79 23.37
N GLY A 322 6.99 -9.67 22.42
CA GLY A 322 7.98 -10.72 22.55
C GLY A 322 7.39 -12.04 23.04
N ASN A 323 8.25 -13.00 23.38
CA ASN A 323 7.82 -14.31 23.87
C ASN A 323 7.36 -14.21 25.33
N CYS A 324 6.32 -15.00 25.67
CA CYS A 324 5.86 -15.16 27.05
C CYS A 324 7.03 -15.59 27.96
N PRO A 325 7.27 -14.87 29.09
CA PRO A 325 8.46 -15.04 29.93
C PRO A 325 8.51 -16.35 30.73
#